data_AF-A0A0L8KA84-F1
#
_entry.id   AF-A0A0L8KA84-F1
#
_cell.length_a   1.000
_cell.length_b   1.000
_cell.length_c   1.000
_cell.angle_alpha   90.00
_cell.angle_beta   90.00
_cell.angle_gamma   90.00
#
_symmetry.space_group_name_H-M   'P 1'
#
loop_
_entity.id
_entity.type
_entity.pdbx_description
1 polymer ?
#
loop_
_entity_poly.entity_id
_entity_poly.type
_entity_poly.pdbx_seq_one_letter_code
_entity_poly.pdbx_strand_id
1 'polypeptide(L)'
;MTVVCLAYAPIAMTELWPYASPGAPAIGEWILGRSVSPEFVAEAVRDRMEPYGRSLLPLIVHSVLGGLLMLLGPVQLLSAVRRRVRLHRVTGTVFAVTVYVSMAGAALYLVRTPPERAFSGAAFWIVLAVILVGTVGSVTFGILAAVRGFPDLHQRWMLLCYGFLMTAPLLRLEWGFLPSLYPGLGILDINRVAIMHLGSLVAFGALLASRALDRRDTVPGLTGTWCSAPVRVAAHLAGAAGLAWITAAFLDQGTAGRRLLVAYLVPYAVTYAVIAVRAVRSGARGAEWAREEWRLHLAALCLAPAFSAVTVPVLERSMGLDRPTALLAGVGIGGGMLAYAAVTVVSLRVLYARELVKRRAAFADLPTRPAEGLGAAPATATEGRRA
;
A
#
# COMPACT_ATOMS: atom_id res chain seq x y z
N MET A 1 -14.18 -4.82 -8.04
CA MET A 1 -13.92 -4.77 -6.59
C MET A 1 -15.15 -5.16 -5.78
N THR A 2 -16.26 -4.40 -5.80
CA THR A 2 -17.47 -4.72 -5.03
C THR A 2 -17.99 -6.15 -5.22
N VAL A 3 -18.07 -6.65 -6.46
CA VAL A 3 -18.49 -8.03 -6.75
C VAL A 3 -17.58 -9.05 -6.08
N VAL A 4 -16.26 -8.85 -6.16
CA VAL A 4 -15.26 -9.73 -5.51
C VAL A 4 -15.48 -9.75 -4.00
N CYS A 5 -15.70 -8.58 -3.39
CA CYS A 5 -15.92 -8.46 -1.95
C CYS A 5 -17.21 -9.15 -1.49
N LEU A 6 -18.30 -8.99 -2.24
CA LEU A 6 -19.59 -9.63 -1.94
C LEU A 6 -19.50 -11.16 -2.07
N ALA A 7 -18.86 -11.64 -3.14
CA ALA A 7 -18.72 -13.08 -3.38
C ALA A 7 -17.77 -13.74 -2.38
N TYR A 8 -16.70 -13.05 -2.00
CA TYR A 8 -15.66 -13.62 -1.15
C TYR A 8 -15.92 -13.49 0.35
N ALA A 9 -16.67 -12.48 0.81
CA ALA A 9 -16.91 -12.27 2.24
C ALA A 9 -17.47 -13.53 2.97
N PRO A 10 -18.45 -14.29 2.43
CA PRO A 10 -18.90 -15.53 3.06
C PRO A 10 -17.82 -16.61 3.13
N ILE A 11 -16.96 -16.69 2.10
CA ILE A 11 -15.82 -17.61 2.08
C ILE A 11 -14.86 -17.26 3.21
N ALA A 12 -14.48 -15.99 3.32
CA ALA A 12 -13.60 -15.49 4.38
C ALA A 12 -14.15 -15.79 5.78
N MET A 13 -15.45 -15.57 5.99
CA MET A 13 -16.07 -15.76 7.30
C MET A 13 -16.17 -17.23 7.71
N THR A 14 -16.17 -18.17 6.75
CA THR A 14 -16.31 -19.61 7.01
C THR A 14 -14.98 -20.35 7.01
N GLU A 15 -13.93 -19.74 6.48
CA GLU A 15 -12.67 -20.41 6.12
C GLU A 15 -11.97 -21.19 7.24
N LEU A 16 -12.00 -20.69 8.47
CA LEU A 16 -11.26 -21.27 9.59
C LEU A 16 -12.10 -22.12 10.53
N TRP A 17 -13.42 -22.17 10.31
CA TRP A 17 -14.32 -22.96 11.15
C TRP A 17 -14.10 -24.48 11.08
N PRO A 18 -13.72 -25.07 9.92
CA PRO A 18 -13.41 -26.50 9.86
C PRO A 18 -12.29 -26.95 10.80
N TYR A 19 -11.37 -26.05 11.15
CA TYR A 19 -10.30 -26.33 12.11
C TYR A 19 -10.78 -26.32 13.57
N ALA A 20 -11.90 -25.64 13.86
CA ALA A 20 -12.48 -25.56 15.20
C ALA A 20 -13.54 -26.64 15.47
N SER A 21 -14.30 -27.01 14.43
CA SER A 21 -15.36 -28.01 14.54
C SER A 21 -15.45 -28.82 13.24
N PRO A 22 -15.18 -30.15 13.29
CA PRO A 22 -15.40 -31.03 12.16
C PRO A 22 -16.84 -30.91 11.63
N GLY A 23 -17.01 -30.73 10.32
CA GLY A 23 -18.32 -30.57 9.69
C GLY A 23 -18.87 -29.13 9.67
N ALA A 24 -18.12 -28.15 10.19
CA ALA A 24 -18.48 -26.74 10.00
C ALA A 24 -18.48 -26.33 8.51
N PRO A 25 -19.21 -25.27 8.12
CA PRO A 25 -19.24 -24.82 6.74
C PRO A 25 -17.84 -24.49 6.20
N ALA A 26 -17.49 -25.07 5.05
CA ALA A 26 -16.18 -24.93 4.41
C ALA A 26 -16.31 -24.52 2.93
N ILE A 27 -17.05 -23.43 2.68
CA ILE A 27 -17.42 -23.02 1.30
C ILE A 27 -16.17 -22.87 0.42
N GLY A 28 -15.12 -22.24 0.95
CA GLY A 28 -13.86 -22.06 0.22
C GLY A 28 -13.19 -23.37 -0.15
N GLU A 29 -13.12 -24.33 0.78
CA GLU A 29 -12.54 -25.65 0.54
C GLU A 29 -13.34 -26.44 -0.48
N TRP A 30 -14.68 -26.36 -0.42
CA TRP A 30 -15.55 -27.00 -1.39
C TRP A 30 -15.35 -26.43 -2.81
N ILE A 31 -15.29 -25.10 -2.96
CA ILE A 31 -15.02 -24.46 -4.26
C ILE A 31 -13.62 -24.81 -4.77
N LEU A 32 -12.59 -24.72 -3.92
CA LEU A 32 -11.21 -25.03 -4.30
C LEU A 32 -11.04 -26.49 -4.68
N GLY A 33 -11.67 -27.42 -3.96
CA GLY A 33 -11.61 -28.85 -4.26
C GLY A 33 -12.25 -29.19 -5.61
N ARG A 34 -13.28 -28.43 -6.03
CA ARG A 34 -13.95 -28.57 -7.32
C ARG A 34 -13.21 -27.89 -8.48
N SER A 35 -12.49 -26.79 -8.20
CA SER A 35 -11.84 -25.97 -9.23
C SER A 35 -10.37 -26.31 -9.46
N VAL A 36 -9.67 -26.80 -8.43
CA VAL A 36 -8.24 -27.16 -8.48
C VAL A 36 -8.09 -28.67 -8.33
N SER A 37 -8.10 -29.18 -7.10
CA SER A 37 -8.20 -30.62 -6.80
C SER A 37 -8.46 -30.85 -5.30
N PRO A 38 -9.06 -31.99 -4.91
CA PRO A 38 -9.20 -32.37 -3.50
C PRO A 38 -7.85 -32.54 -2.79
N GLU A 39 -6.83 -33.06 -3.48
CA GLU A 39 -5.50 -33.30 -2.90
C GLU A 39 -4.81 -31.98 -2.52
N PHE A 40 -4.93 -30.96 -3.38
CA PHE A 40 -4.39 -29.63 -3.11
C PHE A 40 -5.02 -29.00 -1.86
N VAL A 41 -6.34 -29.16 -1.70
CA VAL A 41 -7.05 -28.69 -0.50
C VAL A 41 -6.61 -29.47 0.74
N ALA A 42 -6.50 -30.81 0.64
CA ALA A 42 -6.07 -31.64 1.76
C ALA A 42 -4.64 -31.30 2.22
N GLU A 43 -3.72 -31.05 1.29
CA GLU A 43 -2.37 -30.55 1.59
C GLU A 43 -2.43 -29.20 2.29
N ALA A 44 -3.18 -28.25 1.75
CA ALA A 44 -3.33 -26.93 2.35
C ALA A 44 -3.93 -26.97 3.76
N VAL A 45 -4.85 -27.90 4.04
CA VAL A 45 -5.39 -28.09 5.40
C VAL A 45 -4.31 -28.63 6.33
N ARG A 46 -3.60 -29.70 5.94
CA ARG A 46 -2.51 -30.31 6.75
C ARG A 46 -1.45 -29.28 7.13
N ASP A 47 -0.99 -28.49 6.17
CA ASP A 47 0.06 -27.49 6.38
C ASP A 47 -0.36 -26.33 7.30
N ARG A 48 -1.67 -26.11 7.47
CA ARG A 48 -2.22 -25.04 8.31
C ARG A 48 -2.59 -25.48 9.72
N MET A 49 -2.78 -26.78 9.96
CA MET A 49 -3.26 -27.30 11.26
C MET A 49 -2.35 -26.91 12.43
N GLU A 50 -1.04 -27.19 12.33
CA GLU A 50 -0.11 -26.89 13.43
C GLU A 50 0.08 -25.37 13.66
N PRO A 51 0.36 -24.54 12.62
CA PRO A 51 0.52 -23.11 12.81
C PRO A 51 -0.74 -22.43 13.39
N TYR A 52 -1.92 -22.89 13.00
CA TYR A 52 -3.17 -22.26 13.43
C TYR A 52 -3.63 -22.71 14.81
N GLY A 53 -3.30 -23.94 15.24
CA GLY A 53 -3.77 -24.48 16.52
C GLY A 53 -3.48 -23.57 17.73
N ARG A 54 -2.35 -22.86 17.74
CA ARG A 54 -1.95 -21.95 18.85
C ARG A 54 -2.70 -20.61 18.87
N SER A 55 -3.32 -20.24 17.75
CA SER A 55 -3.95 -18.94 17.55
C SER A 55 -5.29 -19.04 16.81
N LEU A 56 -5.96 -20.20 16.92
CA LEU A 56 -7.14 -20.49 16.12
C LEU A 56 -8.27 -19.48 16.35
N LEU A 57 -8.58 -19.18 17.62
CA LEU A 57 -9.59 -18.19 17.97
C LEU A 57 -9.23 -16.78 17.44
N PRO A 58 -8.03 -16.22 17.71
CA PRO A 58 -7.59 -14.97 17.08
C PRO A 58 -7.72 -14.95 15.55
N LEU A 59 -7.37 -16.06 14.88
CA LEU A 59 -7.45 -16.17 13.42
C LEU A 59 -8.90 -16.24 12.93
N ILE A 60 -9.80 -16.96 13.62
CA ILE A 60 -11.24 -16.97 13.31
C ILE A 60 -11.81 -15.55 13.42
N VAL A 61 -11.53 -14.85 14.53
CA VAL A 61 -11.94 -13.45 14.72
C VAL A 61 -11.38 -12.58 13.59
N HIS A 62 -10.10 -12.70 13.28
CA HIS A 62 -9.47 -11.98 12.19
C HIS A 62 -10.18 -12.23 10.85
N SER A 63 -10.46 -13.49 10.52
CA SER A 63 -11.07 -13.91 9.24
C SER A 63 -12.53 -13.46 9.10
N VAL A 64 -13.33 -13.61 10.16
CA VAL A 64 -14.73 -13.17 10.18
C VAL A 64 -14.80 -11.65 10.05
N LEU A 65 -14.01 -10.92 10.84
CA LEU A 65 -13.95 -9.46 10.74
C LEU A 65 -13.34 -9.01 9.40
N GLY A 66 -12.41 -9.77 8.83
CA GLY A 66 -11.88 -9.56 7.49
C GLY A 66 -12.98 -9.63 6.42
N GLY A 67 -13.83 -10.66 6.47
CA GLY A 67 -15.02 -10.76 5.62
C GLY A 67 -15.97 -9.57 5.80
N LEU A 68 -16.20 -9.13 7.04
CA LEU A 68 -17.03 -7.97 7.33
C LEU A 68 -16.43 -6.68 6.74
N LEU A 69 -15.11 -6.48 6.84
CA LEU A 69 -14.40 -5.34 6.25
C LEU A 69 -14.52 -5.30 4.73
N MET A 70 -14.56 -6.47 4.07
CA MET A 70 -14.81 -6.54 2.63
C MET A 70 -16.19 -6.03 2.26
N LEU A 71 -17.20 -6.22 3.11
CA LEU A 71 -18.53 -5.67 2.90
C LEU A 71 -18.60 -4.18 3.24
N LEU A 72 -17.96 -3.75 4.34
CA LEU A 72 -17.99 -2.38 4.81
C LEU A 72 -17.20 -1.41 3.90
N GLY A 73 -16.09 -1.85 3.30
CA GLY A 73 -15.24 -1.02 2.44
C GLY A 73 -15.98 -0.42 1.23
N PRO A 74 -16.64 -1.21 0.38
CA PRO A 74 -17.37 -0.71 -0.79
C PRO A 74 -18.56 0.17 -0.38
N VAL A 75 -19.19 -0.12 0.77
CA VAL A 75 -20.26 0.72 1.34
C VAL A 75 -19.77 2.16 1.57
N GLN A 76 -18.51 2.36 2.00
CA GLN A 76 -17.93 3.71 2.14
C GLN A 76 -17.81 4.46 0.81
N LEU A 77 -17.70 3.74 -0.31
CA LEU A 77 -17.54 4.33 -1.64
C LEU A 77 -18.88 4.63 -2.33
N LEU A 78 -20.00 4.09 -1.81
CA LEU A 78 -21.32 4.33 -2.37
C LEU A 78 -21.70 5.81 -2.25
N SER A 79 -22.09 6.42 -3.37
CA SER A 79 -22.50 7.83 -3.45
C SER A 79 -23.63 8.16 -2.47
N ALA A 80 -24.56 7.23 -2.22
CA ALA A 80 -25.64 7.42 -1.26
C ALA A 80 -25.15 7.57 0.19
N VAL A 81 -24.14 6.79 0.58
CA VAL A 81 -23.52 6.85 1.91
C VAL A 81 -22.69 8.13 2.04
N ARG A 82 -21.90 8.46 1.02
CA ARG A 82 -21.06 9.67 1.01
C ARG A 82 -21.87 10.97 1.09
N ARG A 83 -23.07 11.01 0.50
CA ARG A 83 -23.98 12.17 0.59
C ARG A 83 -24.56 12.35 2.00
N ARG A 84 -24.65 11.29 2.80
CA ARG A 84 -25.17 11.34 4.18
C ARG A 84 -24.01 11.34 5.17
N VAL A 85 -23.48 12.51 5.49
CA VAL A 85 -22.28 12.68 6.34
C VAL A 85 -22.34 11.89 7.65
N ARG A 86 -23.50 11.87 8.33
CA ARG A 86 -23.68 11.07 9.55
C ARG A 86 -23.52 9.57 9.30
N LEU A 87 -24.10 9.05 8.23
CA LEU A 87 -24.01 7.64 7.85
C LEU A 87 -22.57 7.28 7.48
N HIS A 88 -21.89 8.10 6.67
CA HIS A 88 -20.48 7.90 6.33
C HIS A 88 -19.60 7.88 7.59
N ARG A 89 -19.83 8.79 8.55
CA ARG A 89 -19.10 8.80 9.83
C ARG A 89 -19.34 7.54 10.65
N VAL A 90 -20.60 7.15 10.86
CA VAL A 90 -20.94 5.95 11.66
C VAL A 90 -20.33 4.70 11.02
N THR A 91 -20.57 4.51 9.72
CA THR A 91 -20.06 3.34 9.00
C THR A 91 -18.53 3.35 8.89
N GLY A 92 -17.90 4.53 8.76
CA GLY A 92 -16.45 4.70 8.82
C GLY A 92 -15.85 4.39 10.18
N THR A 93 -16.51 4.76 11.28
CA THR A 93 -16.11 4.39 12.64
C THR A 93 -16.20 2.88 12.84
N VAL A 94 -17.31 2.26 12.43
CA VAL A 94 -17.47 0.79 12.50
C VAL A 94 -16.38 0.11 11.69
N PHE A 95 -16.08 0.59 10.47
CA PHE A 95 -14.98 0.08 9.66
C PHE A 95 -13.64 0.18 10.41
N ALA A 96 -13.29 1.36 10.94
CA ALA A 96 -12.02 1.57 11.63
C ALA A 96 -11.86 0.69 12.88
N VAL A 97 -12.87 0.60 13.74
CA VAL A 97 -12.85 -0.30 14.91
C VAL A 97 -12.68 -1.75 14.46
N THR A 98 -13.43 -2.16 13.43
CA THR A 98 -13.32 -3.52 12.87
C THR A 98 -11.90 -3.80 12.36
N VAL A 99 -11.24 -2.84 11.70
CA VAL A 99 -9.83 -2.97 11.28
C VAL A 99 -8.93 -3.21 12.48
N TYR A 100 -9.00 -2.37 13.52
CA TYR A 100 -8.12 -2.54 14.68
C TYR A 100 -8.33 -3.88 15.40
N VAL A 101 -9.57 -4.32 15.59
CA VAL A 101 -9.86 -5.60 16.24
C VAL A 101 -9.39 -6.78 15.38
N SER A 102 -9.66 -6.73 14.06
CA SER A 102 -9.18 -7.77 13.13
C SER A 102 -7.66 -7.84 13.08
N MET A 103 -6.98 -6.69 13.01
CA MET A 103 -5.52 -6.60 12.98
C MET A 103 -4.89 -7.02 14.32
N ALA A 104 -5.55 -6.79 15.45
CA ALA A 104 -5.11 -7.33 16.75
C ALA A 104 -5.12 -8.86 16.75
N GLY A 105 -6.12 -9.50 16.13
CA GLY A 105 -6.14 -10.95 15.93
C GLY A 105 -4.95 -11.46 15.11
N ALA A 106 -4.63 -10.80 14.00
CA ALA A 106 -3.45 -11.11 13.18
C ALA A 106 -2.13 -10.87 13.92
N ALA A 107 -2.04 -9.78 14.70
CA ALA A 107 -0.87 -9.48 15.50
C ALA A 107 -0.63 -10.57 16.57
N LEU A 108 -1.68 -11.03 17.25
CA LEU A 108 -1.57 -12.13 18.20
C LEU A 108 -1.06 -13.42 17.54
N TYR A 109 -1.50 -13.72 16.31
CA TYR A 109 -0.95 -14.84 15.55
C TYR A 109 0.55 -14.69 15.29
N LEU A 110 0.98 -13.52 14.78
CA LEU A 110 2.39 -13.27 14.46
C LEU A 110 3.29 -13.28 15.69
N VAL A 111 2.79 -12.80 16.84
CA VAL A 111 3.54 -12.84 18.12
C VAL A 111 3.67 -14.26 18.66
N ARG A 112 2.63 -15.10 18.50
CA ARG A 112 2.62 -16.47 19.01
C ARG A 112 3.26 -17.49 18.08
N THR A 113 3.48 -17.12 16.83
CA THR A 113 3.98 -18.01 15.78
C THR A 113 5.31 -17.46 15.25
N PRO A 114 6.45 -18.05 15.62
CA PRO A 114 7.74 -17.57 15.14
C PRO A 114 7.86 -17.79 13.62
N PRO A 115 8.73 -17.03 12.93
CA PRO A 115 8.86 -17.07 11.47
C PRO A 115 9.09 -18.48 10.91
N GLU A 116 9.86 -19.33 11.60
CA GLU A 116 10.14 -20.71 11.15
C GLU A 116 8.90 -21.62 11.16
N ARG A 117 7.92 -21.31 12.03
CA ARG A 117 6.67 -22.09 12.19
C ARG A 117 5.47 -21.44 11.50
N ALA A 118 5.69 -20.32 10.81
CA ALA A 118 4.64 -19.64 10.09
C ALA A 118 4.20 -20.47 8.89
N PHE A 119 2.90 -20.42 8.57
CA PHE A 119 2.41 -21.01 7.34
C PHE A 119 3.12 -20.35 6.14
N SER A 120 3.68 -21.15 5.24
CA SER A 120 4.53 -20.69 4.11
C SER A 120 5.87 -20.05 4.49
N GLY A 121 6.31 -20.24 5.74
CA GLY A 121 7.66 -19.94 6.21
C GLY A 121 7.94 -18.47 6.49
N ALA A 122 9.20 -18.18 6.82
CA ALA A 122 9.62 -16.88 7.34
C ALA A 122 9.43 -15.72 6.36
N ALA A 123 9.61 -15.94 5.05
CA ALA A 123 9.36 -14.90 4.05
C ALA A 123 7.90 -14.46 4.04
N PHE A 124 6.97 -15.42 4.12
CA PHE A 124 5.55 -15.14 4.20
C PHE A 124 5.20 -14.42 5.51
N TRP A 125 5.76 -14.86 6.64
CA TRP A 125 5.61 -14.19 7.94
C TRP A 125 6.02 -12.70 7.89
N ILE A 126 7.16 -12.39 7.27
CA ILE A 126 7.64 -11.00 7.12
C ILE A 126 6.66 -10.17 6.29
N VAL A 127 6.14 -10.73 5.19
CA VAL A 127 5.14 -10.07 4.36
C VAL A 127 3.86 -9.80 5.14
N LEU A 128 3.37 -10.76 5.93
CA LEU A 128 2.22 -10.57 6.81
C LEU A 128 2.45 -9.47 7.85
N ALA A 129 3.63 -9.43 8.47
CA ALA A 129 3.99 -8.40 9.44
C ALA A 129 4.01 -7.00 8.82
N VAL A 130 4.57 -6.85 7.61
CA VAL A 130 4.58 -5.57 6.89
C VAL A 130 3.16 -5.17 6.48
N ILE A 131 2.32 -6.10 6.01
CA ILE A 131 0.91 -5.83 5.67
C ILE A 131 0.13 -5.40 6.92
N LEU A 132 0.34 -6.04 8.06
CA LEU A 132 -0.27 -5.66 9.34
C LEU A 132 0.07 -4.21 9.69
N VAL A 133 1.37 -3.85 9.70
CA VAL A 133 1.83 -2.49 10.00
C VAL A 133 1.30 -1.49 8.98
N GLY A 134 1.34 -1.82 7.69
CA GLY A 134 0.82 -0.98 6.62
C GLY A 134 -0.69 -0.73 6.74
N THR A 135 -1.46 -1.74 7.10
CA THR A 135 -2.93 -1.64 7.31
C THR A 135 -3.26 -0.76 8.50
N VAL A 136 -2.66 -1.05 9.65
CA VAL A 136 -2.86 -0.27 10.89
C VAL A 136 -2.41 1.17 10.70
N GLY A 137 -1.21 1.38 10.18
CA GLY A 137 -0.69 2.73 9.89
C GLY A 137 -1.60 3.50 8.94
N SER A 138 -2.06 2.86 7.86
CA SER A 138 -2.94 3.51 6.88
C SER A 138 -4.29 3.91 7.48
N VAL A 139 -4.95 3.06 8.28
CA VAL A 139 -6.21 3.44 8.93
C VAL A 139 -5.98 4.56 9.96
N THR A 140 -4.88 4.52 10.72
CA THR A 140 -4.52 5.56 11.68
C THR A 140 -4.33 6.91 10.99
N PHE A 141 -3.51 6.98 9.92
CA PHE A 141 -3.32 8.22 9.17
C PHE A 141 -4.59 8.69 8.47
N GLY A 142 -5.44 7.76 8.01
CA GLY A 142 -6.77 8.08 7.48
C GLY A 142 -7.66 8.75 8.52
N ILE A 143 -7.71 8.25 9.74
CA ILE A 143 -8.46 8.85 10.86
C ILE A 143 -7.89 10.23 11.22
N LEU A 144 -6.56 10.35 11.35
CA LEU A 144 -5.91 11.63 11.67
C LEU A 144 -6.20 12.69 10.61
N ALA A 145 -6.19 12.32 9.33
CA ALA A 145 -6.57 13.20 8.24
C ALA A 145 -8.04 13.62 8.33
N ALA A 146 -8.96 12.71 8.67
CA ALA A 146 -10.37 13.03 8.85
C ALA A 146 -10.60 13.98 10.03
N VAL A 147 -9.99 13.72 11.18
CA VAL A 147 -10.09 14.56 12.39
C VAL A 147 -9.56 15.98 12.13
N ARG A 148 -8.52 16.11 11.31
CA ARG A 148 -7.96 17.42 10.91
C ARG A 148 -8.70 18.08 9.73
N GLY A 149 -9.80 17.50 9.24
CA GLY A 149 -10.58 18.09 8.15
C GLY A 149 -9.89 18.03 6.79
N PHE A 150 -9.07 16.99 6.54
CA PHE A 150 -8.37 16.76 5.27
C PHE A 150 -8.98 15.57 4.51
N PRO A 151 -10.16 15.74 3.90
CA PRO A 151 -10.92 14.63 3.29
C PRO A 151 -10.18 13.96 2.12
N ASP A 152 -9.33 14.70 1.41
CA ASP A 152 -8.53 14.15 0.31
C ASP A 152 -7.41 13.25 0.79
N LEU A 153 -6.72 13.62 1.88
CA LEU A 153 -5.73 12.77 2.52
C LEU A 153 -6.38 11.57 3.20
N HIS A 154 -7.52 11.76 3.85
CA HIS A 154 -8.33 10.69 4.42
C HIS A 154 -8.65 9.63 3.36
N GLN A 155 -9.19 10.04 2.20
CA GLN A 155 -9.54 9.14 1.11
C GLN A 155 -8.33 8.30 0.65
N ARG A 156 -7.16 8.92 0.47
CA ARG A 156 -5.93 8.25 0.01
C ARG A 156 -5.48 7.17 0.98
N TRP A 157 -5.41 7.51 2.26
CA TRP A 157 -5.03 6.59 3.32
C TRP A 157 -6.03 5.44 3.50
N MET A 158 -7.33 5.72 3.41
CA MET A 158 -8.36 4.68 3.52
C MET A 158 -8.36 3.74 2.30
N LEU A 159 -8.07 4.23 1.10
CA LEU A 159 -7.92 3.37 -0.08
C LEU A 159 -6.67 2.50 -0.01
N LEU A 160 -5.56 3.02 0.51
CA LEU A 160 -4.35 2.22 0.75
C LEU A 160 -4.59 1.15 1.83
N CYS A 161 -5.23 1.52 2.94
CA CYS A 161 -5.66 0.59 3.98
C CYS A 161 -6.51 -0.54 3.39
N TYR A 162 -7.51 -0.17 2.58
CA TYR A 162 -8.38 -1.14 1.93
C TYR A 162 -7.62 -2.00 0.92
N GLY A 163 -6.65 -1.44 0.19
CA GLY A 163 -5.72 -2.21 -0.63
C GLY A 163 -5.00 -3.29 0.16
N PHE A 164 -4.38 -2.96 1.30
CA PHE A 164 -3.72 -3.96 2.14
C PHE A 164 -4.67 -5.03 2.66
N LEU A 165 -5.91 -4.67 3.05
CA LEU A 165 -6.93 -5.64 3.45
C LEU A 165 -7.32 -6.60 2.31
N MET A 166 -7.18 -6.18 1.05
CA MET A 166 -7.48 -7.01 -0.12
C MET A 166 -6.38 -8.02 -0.46
N THR A 167 -5.23 -8.02 0.22
CA THR A 167 -4.17 -9.01 -0.03
C THR A 167 -4.64 -10.44 0.27
N ALA A 168 -5.31 -10.66 1.40
CA ALA A 168 -5.86 -11.97 1.77
C ALA A 168 -6.88 -12.55 0.75
N PRO A 169 -7.94 -11.82 0.35
CA PRO A 169 -8.88 -12.34 -0.65
C PRO A 169 -8.22 -12.55 -2.02
N LEU A 170 -7.31 -11.67 -2.44
CA LEU A 170 -6.59 -11.85 -3.69
C LEU A 170 -5.70 -13.09 -3.66
N LEU A 171 -5.00 -13.33 -2.55
CA LEU A 171 -4.22 -14.55 -2.34
C LEU A 171 -5.12 -15.80 -2.50
N ARG A 172 -6.35 -15.78 -1.99
CA ARG A 172 -7.25 -16.94 -2.12
C ARG A 172 -7.84 -17.10 -3.51
N LEU A 173 -8.07 -16.02 -4.23
CA LEU A 173 -8.39 -16.10 -5.66
C LEU A 173 -7.20 -16.68 -6.43
N GLU A 174 -5.98 -16.30 -6.07
CA GLU A 174 -4.76 -16.87 -6.63
C GLU A 174 -4.59 -18.36 -6.32
N TRP A 175 -5.08 -18.85 -5.18
CA TRP A 175 -5.13 -20.30 -4.93
C TRP A 175 -6.03 -21.05 -5.90
N GLY A 176 -7.08 -20.42 -6.43
CA GLY A 176 -7.93 -21.02 -7.46
C GLY A 176 -7.34 -20.91 -8.88
N PHE A 177 -6.47 -19.93 -9.12
CA PHE A 177 -5.99 -19.59 -10.47
C PHE A 177 -4.54 -20.01 -10.74
N LEU A 178 -3.61 -19.72 -9.83
CA LEU A 178 -2.18 -19.99 -10.02
C LEU A 178 -1.84 -21.48 -10.23
N PRO A 179 -2.51 -22.46 -9.58
CA PRO A 179 -2.26 -23.87 -9.88
C PRO A 179 -2.50 -24.25 -11.35
N SER A 180 -3.42 -23.55 -12.05
CA SER A 180 -3.64 -23.76 -13.49
C SER A 180 -2.51 -23.21 -14.37
N LEU A 181 -1.82 -22.16 -13.90
CA LEU A 181 -0.64 -21.59 -14.58
C LEU A 181 0.65 -22.33 -14.24
N TYR A 182 0.71 -22.94 -13.06
CA TYR A 182 1.88 -23.65 -12.55
C TYR A 182 1.48 -25.05 -12.06
N PRO A 183 1.09 -25.95 -12.99
CA PRO A 183 0.66 -27.28 -12.63
C PRO A 183 1.77 -28.04 -11.90
N GLY A 184 1.38 -28.80 -10.86
CA GLY A 184 2.29 -29.60 -10.03
C GLY A 184 2.98 -28.84 -8.90
N LEU A 185 2.71 -27.54 -8.70
CA LEU A 185 3.16 -26.83 -7.51
C LEU A 185 2.25 -27.07 -6.31
N GLY A 186 2.87 -27.35 -5.16
CA GLY A 186 2.21 -27.36 -3.87
C GLY A 186 1.84 -25.96 -3.40
N ILE A 187 0.98 -25.88 -2.37
CA ILE A 187 0.43 -24.62 -1.87
C ILE A 187 1.52 -23.62 -1.39
N LEU A 188 2.61 -24.14 -0.82
CA LEU A 188 3.72 -23.32 -0.33
C LEU A 188 4.42 -22.59 -1.48
N ASP A 189 4.65 -23.26 -2.60
CA ASP A 189 5.27 -22.64 -3.77
C ASP A 189 4.32 -21.67 -4.48
N ILE A 190 3.02 -21.96 -4.49
CA ILE A 190 1.99 -21.02 -4.94
C ILE A 190 2.01 -19.74 -4.09
N ASN A 191 2.13 -19.87 -2.77
CA ASN A 191 2.23 -18.70 -1.88
C ASN A 191 3.52 -17.91 -2.09
N ARG A 192 4.65 -18.58 -2.36
CA ARG A 192 5.91 -17.92 -2.72
C ARG A 192 5.75 -17.10 -4.00
N VAL A 193 5.08 -17.64 -5.02
CA VAL A 193 4.75 -16.91 -6.26
C VAL A 193 3.85 -15.71 -5.95
N ALA A 194 2.78 -15.91 -5.17
CA ALA A 194 1.82 -14.88 -4.83
C ALA A 194 2.44 -13.65 -4.12
N ILE A 195 3.32 -13.90 -3.14
CA ILE A 195 3.95 -12.79 -2.40
C ILE A 195 4.91 -11.98 -3.26
N MET A 196 5.36 -12.47 -4.42
CA MET A 196 6.21 -11.70 -5.33
C MET A 196 5.53 -10.45 -5.87
N HIS A 197 4.20 -10.43 -5.98
CA HIS A 197 3.49 -9.33 -6.63
C HIS A 197 2.30 -8.76 -5.87
N LEU A 198 1.70 -9.50 -4.92
CA LEU A 198 0.47 -9.07 -4.24
C LEU A 198 0.59 -7.70 -3.58
N GLY A 199 1.71 -7.42 -2.88
CA GLY A 199 1.93 -6.12 -2.24
C GLY A 199 1.94 -4.95 -3.22
N SER A 200 2.59 -5.13 -4.37
CA SER A 200 2.60 -4.14 -5.47
C SER A 200 1.22 -3.99 -6.09
N LEU A 201 0.53 -5.10 -6.36
CA LEU A 201 -0.77 -5.13 -7.03
C LEU A 201 -1.83 -4.35 -6.24
N VAL A 202 -1.93 -4.60 -4.93
CA VAL A 202 -2.94 -3.92 -4.12
C VAL A 202 -2.66 -2.44 -3.94
N ALA A 203 -1.39 -2.07 -3.76
CA ALA A 203 -1.01 -0.68 -3.56
C ALA A 203 -1.16 0.12 -4.87
N PHE A 204 -0.87 -0.52 -6.00
CA PHE A 204 -1.18 0.03 -7.33
C PHE A 204 -2.69 0.18 -7.55
N GLY A 205 -3.49 -0.83 -7.18
CA GLY A 205 -4.95 -0.75 -7.22
C GLY A 205 -5.50 0.42 -6.39
N ALA A 206 -4.98 0.62 -5.18
CA ALA A 206 -5.32 1.74 -4.31
C ALA A 206 -4.96 3.10 -4.94
N LEU A 207 -3.80 3.21 -5.58
CA LEU A 207 -3.39 4.42 -6.32
C LEU A 207 -4.35 4.72 -7.49
N LEU A 208 -4.66 3.72 -8.31
CA LEU A 208 -5.61 3.88 -9.42
C LEU A 208 -6.98 4.34 -8.92
N ALA A 209 -7.49 3.72 -7.85
CA ALA A 209 -8.76 4.09 -7.23
C ALA A 209 -8.72 5.53 -6.66
N SER A 210 -7.62 5.88 -5.98
CA SER A 210 -7.41 7.22 -5.44
C SER A 210 -7.47 8.28 -6.55
N ARG A 211 -6.78 8.05 -7.67
CA ARG A 211 -6.77 8.97 -8.81
C ARG A 211 -8.07 8.98 -9.61
N ALA A 212 -8.84 7.90 -9.62
CA ALA A 212 -10.16 7.90 -10.24
C ALA A 212 -11.15 8.79 -9.46
N LEU A 213 -10.97 8.90 -8.14
CA LEU A 213 -11.80 9.71 -7.25
C LEU A 213 -11.29 11.15 -7.07
N ASP A 214 -9.98 11.38 -7.11
CA ASP A 214 -9.37 12.71 -7.10
C ASP A 214 -9.23 13.24 -8.53
N ARG A 215 -10.13 14.14 -8.95
CA ARG A 215 -10.12 14.75 -10.29
C ARG A 215 -9.46 16.13 -10.33
N ARG A 216 -8.81 16.55 -9.25
CA ARG A 216 -8.17 17.87 -9.21
C ARG A 216 -6.96 17.89 -10.14
N ASP A 217 -6.88 18.95 -10.95
CA ASP A 217 -5.72 19.23 -11.80
C ASP A 217 -4.64 20.03 -11.08
N THR A 218 -5.02 20.82 -10.07
CA THR A 218 -4.11 21.65 -9.27
C THR A 218 -4.42 21.53 -7.77
N VAL A 219 -3.45 21.91 -6.94
CA VAL A 219 -3.60 22.06 -5.49
C VAL A 219 -3.09 23.45 -5.12
N PRO A 220 -3.87 24.29 -4.40
CA PRO A 220 -3.42 25.61 -3.99
C PRO A 220 -2.08 25.56 -3.25
N GLY A 221 -1.15 26.44 -3.63
CA GLY A 221 0.19 26.53 -3.04
C GLY A 221 1.20 25.50 -3.53
N LEU A 222 0.81 24.62 -4.46
CA LEU A 222 1.76 23.70 -5.10
C LEU A 222 2.67 24.48 -6.04
N THR A 223 3.98 24.46 -5.79
CA THR A 223 4.99 25.08 -6.65
C THR A 223 6.12 24.10 -6.95
N GLY A 224 6.53 24.04 -8.22
CA GLY A 224 7.59 23.14 -8.68
C GLY A 224 7.27 21.65 -8.51
N THR A 225 8.31 20.81 -8.50
CA THR A 225 8.19 19.35 -8.33
C THR A 225 9.17 18.86 -7.26
N TRP A 226 8.71 17.97 -6.38
CA TRP A 226 9.58 17.21 -5.47
C TRP A 226 10.26 16.03 -6.17
N CYS A 227 9.85 15.73 -7.40
CA CYS A 227 10.40 14.66 -8.22
C CYS A 227 11.08 15.26 -9.46
N SER A 228 12.13 16.06 -9.22
CA SER A 228 12.93 16.71 -10.25
C SER A 228 13.60 15.69 -11.19
N ALA A 229 14.12 16.14 -12.33
CA ALA A 229 14.78 15.23 -13.27
C ALA A 229 15.96 14.46 -12.64
N PRO A 230 16.88 15.09 -11.87
CA PRO A 230 17.94 14.36 -11.17
C PRO A 230 17.42 13.29 -10.22
N VAL A 231 16.38 13.60 -9.42
CA VAL A 231 15.77 12.63 -8.50
C VAL A 231 15.18 11.45 -9.25
N ARG A 232 14.50 11.69 -10.38
CA ARG A 232 13.93 10.63 -11.21
C ARG A 232 15.01 9.76 -11.83
N VAL A 233 16.07 10.37 -12.38
CA VAL A 233 17.20 9.63 -12.96
C VAL A 233 17.86 8.76 -11.90
N ALA A 234 18.16 9.31 -10.72
CA ALA A 234 18.73 8.56 -9.61
C ALA A 234 17.83 7.38 -9.18
N ALA A 235 16.51 7.60 -9.07
CA ALA A 235 15.56 6.54 -8.74
C ALA A 235 15.52 5.43 -9.80
N HIS A 236 15.59 5.78 -11.09
CA HIS A 236 15.63 4.78 -12.17
C HIS A 236 16.95 4.01 -12.20
N LEU A 237 18.08 4.68 -12.01
CA LEU A 237 19.39 4.03 -11.98
C LEU A 237 19.51 3.08 -10.78
N ALA A 238 19.11 3.54 -9.59
CA ALA A 238 19.06 2.69 -8.40
C ALA A 238 18.13 1.49 -8.62
N GLY A 239 16.94 1.74 -9.17
CA GLY A 239 15.98 0.70 -9.54
C GLY A 239 16.52 -0.34 -10.50
N ALA A 240 17.15 0.10 -11.58
CA ALA A 240 17.76 -0.77 -12.58
C ALA A 240 18.89 -1.61 -11.98
N ALA A 241 19.73 -1.02 -11.13
CA ALA A 241 20.79 -1.73 -10.42
C ALA A 241 20.21 -2.80 -9.47
N GLY A 242 19.19 -2.45 -8.68
CA GLY A 242 18.49 -3.39 -7.81
C GLY A 242 17.81 -4.52 -8.60
N LEU A 243 17.19 -4.19 -9.73
CA LEU A 243 16.53 -5.17 -10.59
C LEU A 243 17.52 -6.13 -11.25
N ALA A 244 18.66 -5.63 -11.72
CA ALA A 244 19.73 -6.46 -12.26
C ALA A 244 20.27 -7.44 -11.21
N TRP A 245 20.48 -6.96 -9.97
CA TRP A 245 20.91 -7.80 -8.86
C TRP A 245 19.88 -8.88 -8.49
N ILE A 246 18.60 -8.50 -8.34
CA ILE A 246 17.50 -9.44 -8.07
C ILE A 246 17.41 -10.49 -9.18
N THR A 247 17.52 -10.06 -10.43
CA THR A 247 17.48 -10.94 -11.61
C THR A 247 18.60 -11.98 -11.54
N ALA A 248 19.85 -11.55 -11.34
CA ALA A 248 20.97 -12.47 -11.19
C ALA A 248 20.74 -13.47 -10.03
N ALA A 249 20.34 -12.95 -8.86
CA ALA A 249 20.12 -13.76 -7.66
C ALA A 249 19.00 -14.81 -7.80
N PHE A 250 17.98 -14.55 -8.61
CA PHE A 250 16.96 -15.55 -8.92
C PHE A 250 17.39 -16.51 -10.03
N LEU A 251 18.13 -16.05 -11.05
CA LEU A 251 18.63 -16.93 -12.10
C LEU A 251 19.59 -17.99 -11.56
N ASP A 252 20.38 -17.65 -10.54
CA ASP A 252 21.26 -18.59 -9.83
C ASP A 252 20.51 -19.73 -9.11
N GLN A 253 19.20 -19.58 -8.88
CA GLN A 253 18.33 -20.61 -8.26
C GLN A 253 17.65 -21.53 -9.29
N GLY A 254 18.06 -21.46 -10.56
CA GLY A 254 17.55 -22.33 -11.62
C GLY A 254 16.07 -22.12 -11.94
N THR A 255 15.34 -23.21 -12.24
CA THR A 255 13.95 -23.15 -12.72
C THR A 255 13.00 -22.53 -11.70
N ALA A 256 13.18 -22.83 -10.41
CA ALA A 256 12.34 -22.26 -9.36
C ALA A 256 12.51 -20.73 -9.27
N GLY A 257 13.76 -20.25 -9.30
CA GLY A 257 14.06 -18.82 -9.27
C GLY A 257 13.56 -18.09 -10.52
N ARG A 258 13.72 -18.67 -11.73
CA ARG A 258 13.16 -18.09 -12.97
C ARG A 258 11.65 -17.84 -12.88
N ARG A 259 10.91 -18.78 -12.30
CA ARG A 259 9.46 -18.64 -12.10
C ARG A 259 9.13 -17.50 -11.13
N LEU A 260 9.81 -17.41 -10.00
CA LEU A 260 9.62 -16.33 -9.02
C LEU A 260 9.98 -14.97 -9.62
N LEU A 261 11.04 -14.93 -10.43
CA LEU A 261 11.43 -13.74 -11.16
C LEU A 261 10.35 -13.29 -12.14
N VAL A 262 9.74 -14.20 -12.92
CA VAL A 262 8.63 -13.86 -13.82
C VAL A 262 7.42 -13.34 -13.03
N ALA A 263 7.08 -13.99 -11.92
CA ALA A 263 5.99 -13.57 -11.03
C ALA A 263 6.21 -12.15 -10.49
N TYR A 264 7.45 -11.73 -10.28
CA TYR A 264 7.79 -10.36 -9.91
C TYR A 264 7.80 -9.39 -11.10
N LEU A 265 8.53 -9.73 -12.17
CA LEU A 265 8.83 -8.83 -13.28
C LEU A 265 7.58 -8.45 -14.08
N VAL A 266 6.66 -9.39 -14.33
CA VAL A 266 5.48 -9.12 -15.16
C VAL A 266 4.57 -8.08 -14.50
N PRO A 267 4.11 -8.25 -13.24
CA PRO A 267 3.31 -7.24 -12.56
C PRO A 267 4.06 -5.92 -12.35
N TYR A 268 5.36 -5.98 -12.07
CA TYR A 268 6.21 -4.79 -11.94
C TYR A 268 6.23 -3.97 -13.25
N ALA A 269 6.51 -4.61 -14.39
CA ALA A 269 6.59 -3.97 -15.69
C ALA A 269 5.24 -3.37 -16.13
N VAL A 270 4.14 -4.09 -15.91
CA VAL A 270 2.79 -3.59 -16.19
C VAL A 270 2.48 -2.36 -15.34
N THR A 271 2.78 -2.41 -14.04
CA THR A 271 2.58 -1.29 -13.11
C THR A 271 3.41 -0.07 -13.53
N TYR A 272 4.69 -0.28 -13.85
CA TYR A 272 5.59 0.75 -14.33
C TYR A 272 5.04 1.42 -15.59
N ALA A 273 4.67 0.64 -16.59
CA ALA A 273 4.14 1.14 -17.86
C ALA A 273 2.88 1.99 -17.64
N VAL A 274 1.94 1.53 -16.82
CA VAL A 274 0.71 2.29 -16.55
C VAL A 274 1.02 3.61 -15.83
N ILE A 275 1.83 3.59 -14.77
CA ILE A 275 2.17 4.81 -14.03
C ILE A 275 2.92 5.80 -14.92
N ALA A 276 3.90 5.33 -15.71
CA ALA A 276 4.66 6.16 -16.63
C ALA A 276 3.76 6.82 -17.69
N VAL A 277 2.89 6.04 -18.34
CA VAL A 277 1.92 6.55 -19.32
C VAL A 277 0.98 7.57 -18.69
N ARG A 278 0.49 7.32 -17.47
CA ARG A 278 -0.38 8.27 -16.75
C ARG A 278 0.36 9.56 -16.39
N ALA A 279 1.62 9.48 -15.94
CA ALA A 279 2.45 10.64 -15.65
C ALA A 279 2.66 11.53 -16.89
N VAL A 280 2.96 10.91 -18.03
CA VAL A 280 3.15 11.61 -19.32
C VAL A 280 1.83 12.27 -19.76
N ARG A 281 0.73 11.51 -19.77
CA ARG A 281 -0.58 12.02 -20.19
C ARG A 281 -1.09 13.15 -19.31
N SER A 282 -0.89 13.09 -17.99
CA SER A 282 -1.22 14.20 -17.08
C SER A 282 -0.39 15.45 -17.38
N GLY A 283 0.89 15.28 -17.74
CA GLY A 283 1.72 16.39 -18.20
C GLY A 283 1.23 17.03 -19.49
N ALA A 284 0.86 16.22 -20.49
CA ALA A 284 0.32 16.70 -21.76
C ALA A 284 -1.00 17.47 -21.61
N ARG A 285 -1.78 17.19 -20.55
CA ARG A 285 -3.05 17.87 -20.24
C ARG A 285 -2.90 19.10 -19.35
N GLY A 286 -1.69 19.42 -18.90
CA GLY A 286 -1.49 20.51 -17.91
C GLY A 286 -2.02 20.20 -16.51
N ALA A 287 -2.35 18.94 -16.19
CA ALA A 287 -2.82 18.53 -14.87
C ALA A 287 -1.64 18.39 -13.90
N GLU A 288 -1.15 19.52 -13.38
CA GLU A 288 0.07 19.62 -12.57
C GLU A 288 0.07 18.71 -11.34
N TRP A 289 -1.02 18.67 -10.59
CA TRP A 289 -1.14 17.84 -9.39
C TRP A 289 -1.11 16.35 -9.73
N ALA A 290 -1.89 15.93 -10.72
CA ALA A 290 -1.89 14.54 -11.17
C ALA A 290 -0.50 14.12 -11.65
N ARG A 291 0.17 14.98 -12.42
CA ARG A 291 1.54 14.73 -12.90
C ARG A 291 2.53 14.56 -11.75
N GLU A 292 2.48 15.43 -10.75
CA GLU A 292 3.35 15.38 -9.57
C GLU A 292 3.15 14.07 -8.80
N GLU A 293 1.89 13.71 -8.52
CA GLU A 293 1.56 12.49 -7.80
C GLU A 293 2.02 11.24 -8.54
N TRP A 294 1.74 11.13 -9.86
CA TRP A 294 2.20 9.99 -10.66
C TRP A 294 3.73 9.88 -10.66
N ARG A 295 4.46 11.01 -10.68
CA ARG A 295 5.92 11.02 -10.63
C ARG A 295 6.48 10.56 -9.29
N LEU A 296 5.85 10.94 -8.18
CA LEU A 296 6.24 10.49 -6.85
C LEU A 296 6.04 8.97 -6.71
N HIS A 297 4.88 8.45 -7.16
CA HIS A 297 4.63 7.02 -7.17
C HIS A 297 5.55 6.26 -8.15
N LEU A 298 5.86 6.83 -9.32
CA LEU A 298 6.81 6.23 -10.26
C LEU A 298 8.21 6.11 -9.65
N ALA A 299 8.70 7.18 -9.01
CA ALA A 299 10.00 7.17 -8.36
C ALA A 299 10.05 6.12 -7.23
N ALA A 300 9.00 6.02 -6.42
CA ALA A 300 8.90 5.00 -5.38
C ALA A 300 8.88 3.58 -5.97
N LEU A 301 8.13 3.34 -7.06
CA LEU A 301 8.15 2.04 -7.76
C LEU A 301 9.54 1.72 -8.33
N CYS A 302 10.23 2.71 -8.89
CA CYS A 302 11.60 2.54 -9.37
C CYS A 302 12.56 2.19 -8.23
N LEU A 303 12.36 2.74 -7.03
CA LEU A 303 13.19 2.41 -5.87
C LEU A 303 12.86 1.06 -5.22
N ALA A 304 11.72 0.44 -5.53
CA ALA A 304 11.31 -0.81 -4.90
C ALA A 304 12.31 -1.97 -5.11
N PRO A 305 12.84 -2.26 -6.31
CA PRO A 305 13.88 -3.28 -6.49
C PRO A 305 15.16 -2.98 -5.69
N ALA A 306 15.59 -1.72 -5.64
CA ALA A 306 16.77 -1.32 -4.88
C ALA A 306 16.57 -1.52 -3.37
N PHE A 307 15.39 -1.13 -2.86
CA PHE A 307 15.01 -1.37 -1.48
C PHE A 307 14.98 -2.87 -1.17
N SER A 308 14.37 -3.68 -2.03
CA SER A 308 14.35 -5.14 -1.90
C SER A 308 15.75 -5.76 -1.88
N ALA A 309 16.68 -5.27 -2.71
CA ALA A 309 18.06 -5.75 -2.70
C ALA A 309 18.80 -5.39 -1.40
N VAL A 310 18.59 -4.18 -0.87
CA VAL A 310 19.19 -3.70 0.38
C VAL A 310 18.63 -4.44 1.61
N THR A 311 17.37 -4.85 1.57
CA THR A 311 16.75 -5.54 2.72
C THR A 311 17.25 -6.97 2.88
N VAL A 312 17.71 -7.64 1.81
CA VAL A 312 18.26 -9.01 1.88
C VAL A 312 19.36 -9.15 2.95
N PRO A 313 20.49 -8.41 2.88
CA PRO A 313 21.56 -8.56 3.88
C PRO A 313 21.16 -8.07 5.27
N VAL A 314 20.13 -7.23 5.39
CA VAL A 314 19.56 -6.86 6.70
C VAL A 314 18.82 -8.04 7.29
N LEU A 315 17.95 -8.70 6.52
CA LEU A 315 17.16 -9.84 6.95
C LEU A 315 18.04 -11.07 7.27
N GLU A 316 19.07 -11.34 6.48
CA GLU A 316 20.06 -12.39 6.77
C GLU A 316 20.70 -12.15 8.15
N ARG A 317 21.12 -10.91 8.43
CA ARG A 317 21.82 -10.56 9.68
C ARG A 317 20.89 -10.46 10.89
N SER A 318 19.73 -9.83 10.75
CA SER A 318 18.85 -9.53 11.88
C SER A 318 17.94 -10.70 12.25
N MET A 319 17.64 -11.59 11.30
CA MET A 319 16.71 -12.70 11.49
C MET A 319 17.35 -14.07 11.22
N GLY A 320 18.63 -14.13 10.88
CA GLY A 320 19.33 -15.40 10.63
C GLY A 320 18.77 -16.18 9.43
N LEU A 321 18.17 -15.48 8.47
CA LEU A 321 17.55 -16.12 7.30
C LEU A 321 18.60 -16.55 6.28
N ASP A 322 18.32 -17.65 5.58
CA ASP A 322 19.08 -17.98 4.39
C ASP A 322 18.82 -16.96 3.26
N ARG A 323 19.77 -16.88 2.33
CA ARG A 323 19.73 -15.91 1.24
C ARG A 323 18.47 -16.01 0.38
N PRO A 324 17.99 -17.21 -0.03
CA PRO A 324 16.77 -17.33 -0.82
C PRO A 324 15.53 -16.82 -0.08
N THR A 325 15.39 -17.13 1.21
CA THR A 325 14.25 -16.67 2.03
C THR A 325 14.30 -15.17 2.26
N ALA A 326 15.48 -14.62 2.55
CA ALA A 326 15.69 -13.18 2.68
C ALA A 326 15.39 -12.43 1.37
N LEU A 327 15.78 -13.00 0.22
CA LEU A 327 15.45 -12.46 -1.11
C LEU A 327 13.95 -12.44 -1.36
N LEU A 328 13.26 -13.57 -1.14
CA LEU A 328 11.81 -13.68 -1.28
C LEU A 328 11.09 -12.65 -0.39
N ALA A 329 11.48 -12.56 0.87
CA ALA A 329 10.93 -11.60 1.83
C ALA A 329 11.15 -10.16 1.37
N GLY A 330 12.39 -9.81 1.01
CA GLY A 330 12.78 -8.47 0.57
C GLY A 330 12.01 -8.02 -0.67
N VAL A 331 11.85 -8.92 -1.65
CA VAL A 331 11.05 -8.66 -2.85
C VAL A 331 9.56 -8.53 -2.51
N GLY A 332 9.02 -9.43 -1.69
CA GLY A 332 7.60 -9.44 -1.34
C GLY A 332 7.13 -8.20 -0.59
N ILE A 333 8.01 -7.56 0.21
CA ILE A 333 7.66 -6.32 0.94
C ILE A 333 7.94 -5.04 0.15
N GLY A 334 8.85 -5.06 -0.84
CA GLY A 334 9.39 -3.85 -1.45
C GLY A 334 8.33 -2.97 -2.10
N GLY A 335 7.46 -3.55 -2.92
CA GLY A 335 6.40 -2.80 -3.60
C GLY A 335 5.40 -2.15 -2.64
N GLY A 336 4.95 -2.90 -1.63
CA GLY A 336 4.00 -2.41 -0.63
C GLY A 336 4.59 -1.30 0.24
N MET A 337 5.83 -1.48 0.71
CA MET A 337 6.52 -0.48 1.53
C MET A 337 6.77 0.82 0.77
N LEU A 338 7.23 0.75 -0.48
CA LEU A 338 7.50 1.95 -1.27
C LEU A 338 6.22 2.66 -1.69
N ALA A 339 5.13 1.93 -1.92
CA ALA A 339 3.84 2.55 -2.15
C ALA A 339 3.29 3.26 -0.90
N TYR A 340 3.47 2.68 0.29
CA TYR A 340 3.16 3.36 1.56
C TYR A 340 3.99 4.63 1.76
N ALA A 341 5.30 4.56 1.48
CA ALA A 341 6.18 5.72 1.52
C ALA A 341 5.74 6.80 0.51
N ALA A 342 5.35 6.41 -0.70
CA ALA A 342 4.84 7.34 -1.71
C ALA A 342 3.57 8.07 -1.25
N VAL A 343 2.60 7.36 -0.64
CA VAL A 343 1.38 8.00 -0.08
C VAL A 343 1.74 8.95 1.07
N THR A 344 2.73 8.59 1.89
CA THR A 344 3.28 9.50 2.92
C THR A 344 3.84 10.77 2.28
N VAL A 345 4.72 10.66 1.29
CA VAL A 345 5.36 11.81 0.61
C VAL A 345 4.32 12.68 -0.10
N VAL A 346 3.34 12.08 -0.78
CA VAL A 346 2.21 12.80 -1.40
C VAL A 346 1.40 13.54 -0.34
N SER A 347 1.14 12.94 0.81
CA SER A 347 0.43 13.60 1.91
C SER A 347 1.21 14.79 2.45
N LEU A 348 2.51 14.64 2.68
CA LEU A 348 3.39 15.73 3.08
C LEU A 348 3.43 16.84 2.04
N ARG A 349 3.44 16.50 0.75
CA ARG A 349 3.41 17.47 -0.35
C ARG A 349 2.17 18.36 -0.31
N VAL A 350 0.99 17.76 -0.11
CA VAL A 350 -0.27 18.51 0.02
C VAL A 350 -0.28 19.39 1.27
N LEU A 351 0.18 18.86 2.41
CA LEU A 351 0.24 19.62 3.66
C LEU A 351 1.20 20.82 3.55
N TYR A 352 2.36 20.61 2.93
CA TYR A 352 3.33 21.68 2.68
C TYR A 352 2.74 22.78 1.78
N ALA A 353 2.06 22.40 0.69
CA ALA A 353 1.39 23.37 -0.19
C ALA A 353 0.35 24.22 0.57
N ARG A 354 -0.47 23.60 1.43
CA ARG A 354 -1.44 24.31 2.27
C ARG A 354 -0.78 25.27 3.25
N GLU A 355 0.31 24.85 3.89
CA GLU A 355 1.06 25.69 4.81
C GLU A 355 1.68 26.91 4.10
N LEU A 356 2.16 26.75 2.87
CA LEU A 356 2.64 27.88 2.07
C LEU A 356 1.53 28.90 1.76
N VAL A 357 0.31 28.45 1.43
CA VAL A 357 -0.83 29.35 1.23
C VAL A 357 -1.14 30.11 2.51
N LYS A 358 -1.21 29.40 3.65
CA LYS A 358 -1.47 30.01 4.97
C LYS A 358 -0.44 31.09 5.31
N ARG A 359 0.85 30.81 5.10
CA ARG A 359 1.91 31.79 5.34
C ARG A 359 1.79 33.01 4.43
N ARG A 360 1.52 32.81 3.14
CA ARG A 360 1.33 33.93 2.19
C ARG A 360 0.15 34.82 2.57
N ALA A 361 -0.96 34.25 3.00
CA ALA A 361 -2.11 35.02 3.49
C ALA A 361 -1.73 35.86 4.72
N ALA A 362 -1.04 35.25 5.70
CA ALA A 362 -0.59 35.96 6.90
C ALA A 362 0.37 37.12 6.60
N PHE A 363 1.21 37.02 5.56
CA PHE A 363 2.07 38.12 5.12
C PHE A 363 1.31 39.21 4.36
N ALA A 364 0.25 38.86 3.62
CA ALA A 364 -0.56 39.83 2.89
C ALA A 364 -1.41 40.71 3.84
N ASP A 365 -1.79 40.17 5.00
CA ASP A 365 -2.58 40.86 6.02
C ASP A 365 -1.74 41.78 6.93
N LEU A 366 -0.40 41.78 6.80
CA LEU A 366 0.42 42.73 7.55
C LEU A 366 0.13 44.14 7.02
N PRO A 367 -0.29 45.09 7.89
CA PRO A 367 -0.54 46.45 7.45
C PRO A 367 0.73 46.98 6.80
N THR A 368 0.64 47.34 5.53
CA THR A 368 1.66 48.19 4.90
C THR A 368 1.77 49.40 5.79
N ARG A 369 2.85 49.48 6.58
CA ARG A 369 3.18 50.67 7.34
C ARG A 369 3.01 51.82 6.35
N PRO A 370 2.12 52.79 6.62
CA PRO A 370 2.11 54.01 5.85
C PRO A 370 3.56 54.48 5.78
N ALA A 371 4.01 54.92 4.61
CA ALA A 371 5.27 55.61 4.47
C ALA A 371 5.18 56.96 5.21
N GLU A 372 5.01 56.91 6.53
CA GLU A 372 5.09 58.05 7.43
C GLU A 372 6.57 58.40 7.53
N GLY A 373 6.94 59.45 6.82
CA GLY A 373 8.07 60.29 7.21
C GLY A 373 9.45 59.76 6.83
N LEU A 374 9.70 59.49 5.55
CA LEU A 374 10.97 59.99 4.99
C LEU A 374 10.80 61.51 4.90
N GLY A 375 11.13 62.17 6.02
CA GLY A 375 11.02 63.60 6.18
C GLY A 375 11.60 64.33 4.99
N ALA A 376 10.87 65.36 4.54
CA ALA A 376 11.43 66.40 3.70
C ALA A 376 12.81 66.78 4.25
N ALA A 377 13.85 66.58 3.44
CA ALA A 377 15.17 67.09 3.75
C ALA A 377 15.03 68.59 4.02
N PRO A 378 15.58 69.12 5.13
CA PRO A 378 15.51 70.55 5.41
C PRO A 378 16.16 71.30 4.24
N ALA A 379 15.40 72.22 3.64
CA ALA A 379 15.90 73.13 2.62
C ALA A 379 17.07 73.91 3.21
N THR A 380 18.28 73.63 2.74
CA THR A 380 19.48 74.42 3.04
C THR A 380 19.29 75.81 2.46
N ALA A 381 18.95 76.77 3.32
CA ALA A 381 18.95 78.19 3.01
C ALA A 381 20.36 78.59 2.54
N THR A 382 20.46 78.94 1.26
CA THR A 382 21.67 79.50 0.67
C THR A 382 21.61 81.01 0.90
N GLU A 383 22.09 81.45 2.06
CA GLU A 383 22.30 82.87 2.34
C GLU A 383 23.60 83.33 1.67
N GLY A 384 23.50 84.39 0.88
CA GLY A 384 24.58 84.90 0.05
C GLY A 384 25.74 85.54 0.82
N ARG A 385 26.93 85.46 0.23
CA ARG A 385 27.97 86.48 0.39
C ARG A 385 28.48 86.91 -0.98
N ARG A 386 28.19 88.18 -1.29
CA ARG A 386 28.94 89.00 -2.23
C ARG A 386 30.31 89.31 -1.60
N ALA A 387 31.38 89.11 -2.35
CA ALA A 387 32.49 90.04 -2.55
C ALA A 387 33.31 89.53 -3.74
#